data_AF-L7MKH6-F1
#
_entry.id   AF-L7MKH6-F1
#
_cell.length_a   1.000
_cell.length_b   1.000
_cell.length_c   1.000
_cell.angle_alpha   90.00
_cell.angle_beta   90.00
_cell.angle_gamma   90.00
#
_symmetry.space_group_name_H-M   'P 1'
#
loop_
_entity.id
_entity.type
_entity.pdbx_description
1 polymer ?
#
loop_
_entity_poly.entity_id
_entity_poly.type
_entity_poly.pdbx_seq_one_letter_code
_entity_poly.pdbx_strand_id
1 'polypeptide(L)'
;MVDQTLDELGKLPLTSDVHKLADVIYMAVSAGLVKIRKGQKPSGTLGMAKKGRACRDGRVATGLDRPVTFSGVQTCAHEIAHLLNADHDGFGHAKNCPGEDGYIMSSPRRGGNNSCAFSNCSKKDIAEFIQRGESGCLFEDKACHVIALPNKAANLPGDVMDGPTFCEEYYRAPRYSNSTYVKLESDLKQCVFRCLVEETNRRGKLQNRTSFAIDGTLCSESEPP
;
A
#
# COMPACT_ATOMS: atom_id res chain seq x y z
N MET A 1 -17.90 -5.10 -5.19
CA MET A 1 -17.51 -4.84 -3.77
C MET A 1 -16.16 -5.48 -3.53
N VAL A 2 -15.34 -4.98 -2.60
CA VAL A 2 -13.98 -5.53 -2.41
C VAL A 2 -13.98 -7.00 -1.99
N ASP A 3 -14.98 -7.46 -1.20
CA ASP A 3 -15.12 -8.87 -0.83
C ASP A 3 -15.37 -9.77 -2.06
N GLN A 4 -16.27 -9.36 -2.95
CA GLN A 4 -16.53 -10.07 -4.22
C GLN A 4 -15.29 -10.11 -5.12
N THR A 5 -14.52 -9.01 -5.17
CA THR A 5 -13.27 -8.97 -5.93
C THR A 5 -12.29 -10.03 -5.42
N LEU A 6 -12.12 -10.17 -4.10
CA LEU A 6 -11.27 -11.22 -3.53
C LEU A 6 -11.82 -12.63 -3.76
N ASP A 7 -13.14 -12.81 -3.79
CA ASP A 7 -13.73 -14.11 -4.08
C ASP A 7 -13.51 -14.55 -5.52
N GLU A 8 -13.63 -13.64 -6.49
CA GLU A 8 -13.32 -13.95 -7.89
C GLU A 8 -11.81 -14.14 -8.13
N LEU A 9 -10.96 -13.30 -7.54
CA LEU A 9 -9.51 -13.48 -7.59
C LEU A 9 -9.09 -14.83 -7.01
N GLY A 10 -9.74 -15.26 -5.92
CA GLY A 10 -9.48 -16.53 -5.26
C GLY A 10 -9.76 -17.76 -6.14
N LYS A 11 -10.52 -17.61 -7.22
CA LYS A 11 -10.82 -18.68 -8.18
C LYS A 11 -9.80 -18.78 -9.32
N LEU A 12 -8.94 -17.79 -9.52
CA LEU A 12 -7.96 -17.79 -10.61
C LEU A 12 -7.02 -19.02 -10.60
N PRO A 13 -6.53 -19.50 -9.44
CA PRO A 13 -5.76 -20.74 -9.39
C PRO A 13 -6.55 -21.98 -9.88
N LEU A 14 -7.87 -21.95 -9.94
CA LEU A 14 -8.65 -23.10 -10.41
C LEU A 14 -8.61 -23.22 -11.95
N THR A 15 -8.42 -22.09 -12.64
CA THR A 15 -8.59 -21.99 -14.10
C THR A 15 -7.34 -21.54 -14.85
N SER A 16 -6.30 -21.06 -14.15
CA SER A 16 -5.09 -20.53 -14.77
C SER A 16 -3.82 -21.16 -14.18
N ASP A 17 -3.01 -21.81 -15.03
CA ASP A 17 -1.79 -22.49 -14.59
C ASP A 17 -0.73 -21.52 -14.06
N VAL A 18 -0.65 -20.30 -14.60
CA VAL A 18 0.25 -19.25 -14.08
C VAL A 18 -0.13 -18.87 -12.64
N HIS A 19 -1.43 -18.72 -12.36
CA HIS A 19 -1.90 -18.39 -11.01
C HIS A 19 -1.82 -19.58 -10.04
N LYS A 20 -1.86 -20.82 -10.54
CA LYS A 20 -1.60 -22.02 -9.73
C LYS A 20 -0.20 -22.01 -9.14
N LEU A 21 0.79 -21.56 -9.92
CA LEU A 21 2.19 -21.52 -9.51
C LEU A 21 2.53 -20.39 -8.54
N ALA A 22 1.66 -19.39 -8.40
CA ALA A 22 1.90 -18.25 -7.52
C ALA A 22 1.61 -18.59 -6.05
N ASP A 23 2.49 -18.20 -5.13
CA ASP A 23 2.31 -18.34 -3.68
C ASP A 23 1.31 -17.35 -3.09
N VAL A 24 1.14 -16.23 -3.78
CA VAL A 24 0.19 -15.15 -3.50
C VAL A 24 -0.20 -14.47 -4.82
N ILE A 25 -1.44 -13.99 -4.91
CA ILE A 25 -1.95 -13.22 -6.06
C ILE A 25 -2.37 -11.86 -5.56
N TYR A 26 -1.80 -10.81 -6.14
CA TYR A 26 -2.14 -9.43 -5.83
C TYR A 26 -2.71 -8.72 -7.05
N MET A 27 -3.86 -8.06 -6.89
CA MET A 27 -4.46 -7.23 -7.93
C MET A 27 -4.36 -5.74 -7.55
N ALA A 28 -3.52 -5.00 -8.27
CA ALA A 28 -3.52 -3.54 -8.22
C ALA A 28 -4.71 -3.00 -9.02
N VAL A 29 -5.45 -2.04 -8.46
CA VAL A 29 -6.59 -1.41 -9.11
C VAL A 29 -6.53 0.11 -9.01
N SER A 30 -6.98 0.84 -10.03
CA SER A 30 -7.12 2.31 -9.97
C SER A 30 -8.53 2.75 -9.58
N ALA A 31 -9.50 1.84 -9.67
CA ALA A 31 -10.88 2.09 -9.26
C ALA A 31 -11.02 2.00 -7.74
N GLY A 32 -11.82 2.91 -7.16
CA GLY A 32 -12.04 2.94 -5.71
C GLY A 32 -12.65 1.64 -5.17
N LEU A 33 -12.02 1.08 -4.14
CA LEU A 33 -12.52 -0.12 -3.46
C LEU A 33 -13.54 0.25 -2.38
N VAL A 34 -14.67 -0.46 -2.37
CA VAL A 34 -15.77 -0.22 -1.43
C VAL A 34 -16.06 -1.49 -0.63
N LYS A 35 -16.10 -1.32 0.69
CA LYS A 35 -16.53 -2.33 1.65
C LYS A 35 -17.98 -2.08 2.04
N ILE A 36 -18.79 -3.12 1.99
CA ILE A 36 -20.21 -3.06 2.40
C ILE A 36 -20.42 -4.11 3.49
N ARG A 37 -20.89 -3.66 4.65
CA ARG A 37 -21.23 -4.54 5.78
C ARG A 37 -22.71 -4.37 6.09
N LYS A 38 -23.40 -5.48 6.40
CA LYS A 38 -24.83 -5.47 6.74
C LYS A 38 -25.08 -4.50 7.90
N GLY A 39 -26.00 -3.54 7.70
CA GLY A 39 -26.33 -2.52 8.71
C GLY A 39 -25.31 -1.39 8.86
N GLN A 40 -24.25 -1.34 8.04
CA GLN A 40 -23.28 -0.23 8.02
C GLN A 40 -23.34 0.50 6.68
N LYS A 41 -23.05 1.80 6.70
CA LYS A 41 -22.88 2.58 5.46
C LYS A 41 -21.68 2.05 4.68
N PRO A 42 -21.76 1.97 3.34
CA PRO A 42 -20.60 1.65 2.52
C PRO A 42 -19.42 2.56 2.85
N SER A 43 -18.23 1.99 2.97
CA SER A 43 -17.00 2.72 3.24
C SER A 43 -15.92 2.42 2.21
N GLY A 44 -15.15 3.43 1.86
CA GLY A 44 -13.97 3.24 1.02
C GLY A 44 -12.86 2.51 1.78
N THR A 45 -12.11 1.66 1.09
CA THR A 45 -10.88 1.03 1.61
C THR A 45 -9.74 1.24 0.61
N LEU A 46 -8.49 1.20 1.10
CA LEU A 46 -7.32 1.22 0.23
C LEU A 46 -6.99 -0.18 -0.30
N GLY A 47 -7.26 -1.23 0.46
CA GLY A 47 -7.02 -2.60 0.04
C GLY A 47 -7.81 -3.58 0.88
N MET A 48 -7.67 -4.86 0.54
CA MET A 48 -8.10 -5.96 1.37
C MET A 48 -7.36 -7.26 1.00
N ALA A 49 -7.12 -8.10 2.00
CA ALA A 49 -6.55 -9.42 1.84
C ALA A 49 -7.30 -10.48 2.65
N LYS A 50 -7.21 -11.74 2.21
CA LYS A 50 -7.63 -12.89 3.02
C LYS A 50 -6.50 -13.28 3.99
N LYS A 51 -6.59 -12.83 5.24
CA LYS A 51 -5.53 -13.00 6.24
C LYS A 51 -5.05 -14.46 6.39
N GLY A 52 -3.73 -14.67 6.44
CA GLY A 52 -3.10 -15.97 6.71
C GLY A 52 -3.33 -17.01 5.62
N ARG A 53 -3.51 -16.57 4.37
CA ARG A 53 -3.81 -17.45 3.23
C ARG A 53 -2.66 -17.65 2.26
N ALA A 54 -1.48 -17.06 2.47
CA ALA A 54 -0.33 -17.40 1.63
C ALA A 54 -0.15 -18.94 1.57
N CYS A 55 0.21 -19.47 0.40
CA CYS A 55 0.28 -20.91 0.10
C CYS A 55 -1.05 -21.71 0.14
N ARG A 56 -2.21 -21.06 0.28
CA ARG A 56 -3.49 -21.76 0.42
C ARG A 56 -4.55 -21.26 -0.57
N ASP A 57 -5.70 -21.93 -0.58
CA ASP A 57 -6.85 -21.42 -1.30
C ASP A 57 -7.27 -20.06 -0.75
N GLY A 58 -7.50 -19.12 -1.67
CA GLY A 58 -7.76 -17.73 -1.32
C GLY A 58 -6.52 -16.92 -0.93
N ARG A 59 -5.32 -17.31 -1.38
CA ARG A 59 -4.05 -16.54 -1.28
C ARG A 59 -4.05 -15.21 -2.05
N VAL A 60 -5.06 -14.38 -1.83
CA VAL A 60 -5.37 -13.23 -2.66
C VAL A 60 -5.50 -11.94 -1.88
N ALA A 61 -4.99 -10.88 -2.49
CA ALA A 61 -5.08 -9.52 -2.01
C ALA A 61 -5.37 -8.57 -3.16
N THR A 62 -5.94 -7.41 -2.84
CA THR A 62 -6.11 -6.32 -3.80
C THR A 62 -5.85 -5.00 -3.11
N GLY A 63 -5.31 -4.04 -3.84
CA GLY A 63 -5.08 -2.70 -3.32
C GLY A 63 -5.18 -1.64 -4.40
N LEU A 64 -5.60 -0.46 -3.95
CA LEU A 64 -5.68 0.74 -4.73
C LEU A 64 -4.26 1.22 -5.03
N ASP A 65 -3.98 1.36 -6.30
CA ASP A 65 -2.80 2.04 -6.81
C ASP A 65 -3.24 3.19 -7.70
N ARG A 66 -2.71 4.38 -7.43
CA ARG A 66 -2.88 5.51 -8.33
C ARG A 66 -1.70 5.51 -9.29
N PRO A 67 -1.94 5.33 -10.60
CA PRO A 67 -0.87 5.28 -11.58
C PRO A 67 0.12 6.44 -11.41
N VAL A 68 1.39 6.17 -11.68
CA VAL A 68 2.52 7.12 -11.60
C VAL A 68 2.90 7.51 -10.16
N THR A 69 1.98 7.53 -9.19
CA THR A 69 2.27 8.09 -7.85
C THR A 69 2.98 7.13 -6.89
N PHE A 70 3.19 5.86 -7.30
CA PHE A 70 3.71 4.76 -6.46
C PHE A 70 2.96 4.53 -5.13
N SER A 71 1.74 5.08 -5.00
CA SER A 71 0.98 5.04 -3.74
C SER A 71 0.48 3.64 -3.40
N GLY A 72 0.38 2.77 -4.41
CA GLY A 72 0.04 1.36 -4.23
C GLY A 72 1.12 0.54 -3.53
N VAL A 73 2.39 0.97 -3.50
CA VAL A 73 3.49 0.17 -2.94
C VAL A 73 3.26 -0.15 -1.47
N GLN A 74 3.01 0.88 -0.65
CA GLN A 74 2.77 0.65 0.77
C GLN A 74 1.45 -0.11 1.02
N THR A 75 0.45 0.06 0.16
CA THR A 75 -0.82 -0.69 0.24
C THR A 75 -0.57 -2.16 -0.08
N CYS A 76 0.19 -2.46 -1.13
CA CYS A 76 0.59 -3.82 -1.49
C CYS A 76 1.34 -4.50 -0.33
N ALA A 77 2.33 -3.83 0.25
CA ALA A 77 3.07 -4.35 1.40
C ALA A 77 2.15 -4.66 2.60
N HIS A 78 1.19 -3.77 2.89
CA HIS A 78 0.21 -3.97 3.96
C HIS A 78 -0.68 -5.21 3.71
N GLU A 79 -1.23 -5.33 2.52
CA GLU A 79 -2.13 -6.45 2.19
C GLU A 79 -1.38 -7.79 2.08
N ILE A 80 -0.13 -7.78 1.61
CA ILE A 80 0.73 -8.98 1.63
C ILE A 80 1.06 -9.38 3.07
N ALA A 81 1.34 -8.44 3.97
CA ALA A 81 1.58 -8.76 5.38
C ALA A 81 0.35 -9.42 6.03
N HIS A 82 -0.88 -9.01 5.67
CA HIS A 82 -2.08 -9.75 6.06
C HIS A 82 -2.10 -11.18 5.50
N LEU A 83 -1.72 -11.43 4.25
CA LEU A 83 -1.60 -12.79 3.70
C LEU A 83 -0.62 -13.66 4.51
N LEU A 84 0.43 -13.03 5.07
CA LEU A 84 1.42 -13.62 6.00
C LEU A 84 0.98 -13.56 7.48
N ASN A 85 -0.32 -13.43 7.72
CA ASN A 85 -0.97 -13.47 9.04
C ASN A 85 -0.69 -12.30 9.99
N ALA A 86 -0.09 -11.20 9.53
CA ALA A 86 0.05 -10.00 10.37
C ALA A 86 -1.32 -9.39 10.72
N ASP A 87 -1.52 -9.06 12.00
CA ASP A 87 -2.63 -8.20 12.43
C ASP A 87 -2.32 -6.72 12.18
N HIS A 88 -3.37 -5.89 12.22
CA HIS A 88 -3.15 -4.45 12.38
C HIS A 88 -2.48 -4.17 13.73
N ASP A 89 -1.55 -3.22 13.76
CA ASP A 89 -0.97 -2.71 15.00
C ASP A 89 -2.08 -2.17 15.91
N GLY A 90 -2.05 -2.56 17.18
CA GLY A 90 -3.03 -2.22 18.21
C GLY A 90 -4.21 -3.20 18.28
N PHE A 91 -4.18 -4.28 17.49
CA PHE A 91 -5.27 -5.27 17.44
C PHE A 91 -4.75 -6.72 17.49
N GLY A 92 -5.59 -7.65 17.94
CA GLY A 92 -5.30 -9.08 17.90
C GLY A 92 -3.97 -9.44 18.58
N HIS A 93 -3.09 -10.13 17.85
CA HIS A 93 -1.76 -10.53 18.32
C HIS A 93 -0.78 -9.34 18.40
N ALA A 94 -1.07 -8.26 17.67
CA ALA A 94 -0.29 -7.03 17.63
C ALA A 94 -0.79 -5.93 18.59
N LYS A 95 -1.62 -6.28 19.59
CA LYS A 95 -2.15 -5.33 20.60
C LYS A 95 -1.08 -4.54 21.38
N ASN A 96 0.16 -5.05 21.43
CA ASN A 96 1.27 -4.42 22.14
C ASN A 96 2.04 -3.40 21.30
N CYS A 97 1.76 -3.29 19.99
CA CYS A 97 2.32 -2.26 19.13
C CYS A 97 1.24 -1.23 18.85
N PRO A 98 1.34 0.01 19.35
CA PRO A 98 0.32 1.04 19.11
C PRO A 98 0.14 1.33 17.63
N GLY A 99 -1.11 1.40 17.16
CA GLY A 99 -1.41 1.84 15.80
C GLY A 99 -1.08 3.32 15.57
N GLU A 100 -0.84 4.07 16.65
CA GLU A 100 -0.39 5.47 16.66
C GLU A 100 1.03 5.64 16.13
N ASP A 101 1.86 4.59 16.24
CA ASP A 101 3.27 4.64 15.84
C ASP A 101 3.46 4.71 14.31
N GLY A 102 2.41 4.39 13.54
CA GLY A 102 2.36 4.63 12.11
C GLY A 102 3.23 3.71 11.25
N TYR A 103 3.50 2.50 11.73
CA TYR A 103 4.09 1.43 10.92
C TYR A 103 3.14 0.98 9.80
N ILE A 104 3.65 0.20 8.84
CA ILE A 104 2.89 -0.28 7.67
C ILE A 104 1.54 -0.87 8.06
N MET A 105 1.45 -1.61 9.17
CA MET A 105 0.22 -2.29 9.63
C MET A 105 -0.70 -1.43 10.51
N SER A 106 -0.42 -0.13 10.66
CA SER A 106 -1.30 0.78 11.39
C SER A 106 -2.64 0.98 10.67
N SER A 107 -3.74 0.96 11.42
CA SER A 107 -5.09 1.19 10.90
C SER A 107 -5.85 2.19 11.79
N PRO A 108 -6.24 3.38 11.27
CA PRO A 108 -6.03 3.84 9.90
C PRO A 108 -4.54 4.05 9.57
N ARG A 109 -4.19 3.96 8.27
CA ARG A 109 -2.83 4.26 7.80
C ARG A 109 -2.42 5.64 8.31
N ARG A 110 -1.25 5.70 8.96
CA ARG A 110 -0.62 6.95 9.38
C ARG A 110 0.61 7.17 8.50
N GLY A 111 0.80 8.40 8.03
CA GLY A 111 2.06 8.78 7.39
C GLY A 111 3.18 8.92 8.42
N GLY A 112 4.37 9.31 7.96
CA GLY A 112 5.52 9.60 8.81
C GLY A 112 6.63 8.55 8.70
N ASN A 113 7.65 8.68 9.55
CA ASN A 113 8.94 7.98 9.40
C ASN A 113 8.83 6.46 9.47
N ASN A 114 7.83 5.93 10.17
CA ASN A 114 7.60 4.49 10.29
C ASN A 114 6.76 3.90 9.15
N SER A 115 6.20 4.72 8.26
CA SER A 115 5.22 4.28 7.26
C SER A 115 5.78 3.32 6.19
N CYS A 116 7.10 3.17 6.14
CA CYS A 116 7.82 2.21 5.30
C CYS A 116 8.44 1.03 6.07
N ALA A 117 8.12 0.88 7.36
CA ALA A 117 8.65 -0.19 8.21
C ALA A 117 7.52 -1.02 8.86
N PHE A 118 7.83 -2.28 9.18
CA PHE A 118 6.99 -3.13 10.02
C PHE A 118 7.30 -2.94 11.50
N SER A 119 6.27 -2.92 12.34
CA SER A 119 6.42 -2.95 13.79
C SER A 119 7.04 -4.27 14.25
N ASN A 120 7.52 -4.33 15.50
CA ASN A 120 8.00 -5.59 16.05
C ASN A 120 6.89 -6.65 16.19
N CYS A 121 5.63 -6.22 16.33
CA CYS A 121 4.49 -7.14 16.36
C CYS A 121 4.22 -7.72 14.98
N SER A 122 4.19 -6.91 13.92
CA SER A 122 4.00 -7.43 12.56
C SER A 122 5.14 -8.37 12.17
N LYS A 123 6.39 -8.03 12.51
CA LYS A 123 7.55 -8.91 12.29
C LYS A 123 7.38 -10.25 13.02
N LYS A 124 6.90 -10.23 14.26
CA LYS A 124 6.63 -11.44 15.04
C LYS A 124 5.52 -12.28 14.41
N ASP A 125 4.39 -11.69 14.05
CA ASP A 125 3.27 -12.41 13.43
C ASP A 125 3.70 -13.11 12.13
N ILE A 126 4.48 -12.41 11.29
CA ILE A 126 5.03 -12.97 10.04
C ILE A 126 6.01 -14.10 10.36
N ALA A 127 6.93 -13.89 11.32
CA ALA A 127 7.90 -14.91 11.72
C ALA A 127 7.25 -16.18 12.27
N GLU A 128 6.13 -16.06 12.99
CA GLU A 128 5.36 -17.20 13.46
C GLU A 128 4.60 -17.89 12.32
N PHE A 129 4.11 -17.14 11.32
CA PHE A 129 3.42 -17.71 10.16
C PHE A 129 4.35 -18.57 9.30
N ILE A 130 5.56 -18.07 9.00
CA ILE A 130 6.53 -18.80 8.16
C ILE A 130 7.07 -20.08 8.82
N GLN A 131 6.83 -20.29 10.11
CA GLN A 131 7.15 -21.53 10.81
C GLN A 131 6.04 -22.58 10.71
N ARG A 132 4.85 -22.20 10.21
CA ARG A 132 3.74 -23.14 10.06
C ARG A 132 3.97 -24.03 8.85
N GLY A 133 3.62 -25.31 8.96
CA GLY A 133 3.74 -26.27 7.85
C GLY A 133 2.97 -25.85 6.59
N GLU A 134 1.89 -25.06 6.74
CA GLU A 134 1.12 -24.53 5.61
C GLU A 134 1.86 -23.48 4.77
N SER A 135 2.95 -22.89 5.29
CA SER A 135 3.73 -21.85 4.59
C SER A 135 4.86 -22.41 3.72
N GLY A 136 4.94 -23.75 3.57
CA GLY A 136 6.05 -24.44 2.90
C GLY A 136 6.34 -23.96 1.48
N CYS A 137 5.32 -23.48 0.74
CA CYS A 137 5.51 -22.98 -0.62
C CYS A 137 6.50 -21.80 -0.70
N LEU A 138 6.58 -20.96 0.34
CA LEU A 138 7.46 -19.78 0.39
C LEU A 138 8.96 -20.12 0.45
N PHE A 139 9.30 -21.39 0.67
CA PHE A 139 10.67 -21.87 0.78
C PHE A 139 11.11 -22.67 -0.45
N GLU A 140 10.24 -22.83 -1.45
CA GLU A 140 10.53 -23.52 -2.69
C GLU A 140 10.84 -22.51 -3.78
N ASP A 141 12.03 -22.59 -4.37
CA ASP A 141 12.35 -21.81 -5.56
C ASP A 141 11.89 -22.56 -6.81
N LYS A 142 10.68 -22.24 -7.28
CA LYS A 142 10.11 -22.73 -8.54
C LYS A 142 10.16 -21.68 -9.65
N ALA A 143 11.01 -20.66 -9.52
CA ALA A 143 10.91 -19.46 -10.33
C ALA A 143 11.02 -19.71 -11.84
N CYS A 144 9.91 -19.47 -12.54
CA CYS A 144 9.93 -18.97 -13.90
C CYS A 144 9.70 -17.46 -13.80
N HIS A 145 10.78 -16.68 -13.71
CA HIS A 145 10.69 -15.23 -13.63
C HIS A 145 10.10 -14.67 -14.93
N VAL A 146 8.79 -14.39 -14.94
CA VAL A 146 8.11 -13.76 -16.10
C VAL A 146 8.49 -12.28 -16.22
N ILE A 147 8.99 -11.66 -15.14
CA ILE A 147 9.46 -10.28 -15.11
C ILE A 147 10.81 -10.24 -14.41
N ALA A 148 11.85 -9.81 -15.15
CA ALA A 148 13.08 -9.33 -14.55
C ALA A 148 12.84 -7.87 -14.11
N LEU A 149 13.02 -7.59 -12.82
CA LEU A 149 13.10 -6.20 -12.37
C LEU A 149 14.27 -5.53 -13.11
N PRO A 150 14.13 -4.29 -13.59
CA PRO A 150 15.25 -3.60 -14.21
C PRO A 150 16.44 -3.60 -13.25
N ASN A 151 17.62 -3.84 -13.83
CA ASN A 151 18.91 -3.91 -13.16
C ASN A 151 19.06 -2.73 -12.18
N LYS A 152 19.94 -2.82 -11.17
CA LYS A 152 20.24 -1.75 -10.19
C LYS A 152 20.53 -0.34 -10.76
N ALA A 153 20.62 -0.19 -12.08
CA ALA A 153 20.64 1.07 -12.82
C ALA A 153 19.23 1.67 -13.08
N ALA A 154 18.17 1.12 -12.48
CA ALA A 154 16.82 1.66 -12.57
C ALA A 154 16.72 2.94 -11.74
N ASN A 155 16.25 4.01 -12.38
CA ASN A 155 15.80 5.23 -11.72
C ASN A 155 14.95 4.88 -10.49
N LEU A 156 15.26 5.51 -9.35
CA LEU A 156 14.41 5.44 -8.17
C LEU A 156 13.07 6.10 -8.49
N PRO A 157 11.98 5.76 -7.78
CA PRO A 157 10.68 6.36 -8.02
C PRO A 157 10.69 7.91 -8.02
N GLY A 158 11.48 8.52 -7.13
CA GLY A 158 11.62 9.97 -7.05
C GLY A 158 12.35 10.63 -8.23
N ASP A 159 13.15 9.86 -8.99
CA ASP A 159 13.81 10.35 -10.21
C ASP A 159 12.81 10.57 -11.36
N VAL A 160 11.61 9.97 -11.27
CA VAL A 160 10.54 10.03 -12.28
C VAL A 160 9.23 10.60 -11.73
N MET A 161 9.18 10.96 -10.44
CA MET A 161 8.00 11.49 -9.77
C MET A 161 8.40 12.57 -8.75
N ASP A 162 8.21 13.84 -9.12
CA ASP A 162 8.46 14.97 -8.25
C ASP A 162 7.22 15.38 -7.41
N GLY A 163 7.42 16.28 -6.45
CA GLY A 163 6.35 16.78 -5.58
C GLY A 163 5.16 17.41 -6.33
N PRO A 164 5.40 18.32 -7.30
CA PRO A 164 4.34 18.85 -8.16
C PRO A 164 3.51 17.78 -8.86
N THR A 165 4.16 16.86 -9.58
CA THR A 165 3.50 15.77 -10.32
C THR A 165 2.74 14.85 -9.36
N PHE A 166 3.31 14.55 -8.19
CA PHE A 166 2.64 13.76 -7.17
C PHE A 166 1.34 14.43 -6.71
N CYS A 167 1.38 15.72 -6.40
CA CYS A 167 0.19 16.45 -5.95
C CYS A 167 -0.88 16.51 -7.03
N GLU A 168 -0.51 16.70 -8.29
CA GLU A 168 -1.44 16.72 -9.42
C GLU A 168 -2.10 15.35 -9.62
N GLU A 169 -1.31 14.28 -9.74
CA GLU A 169 -1.82 12.95 -10.04
C GLU A 169 -2.56 12.31 -8.86
N TYR A 170 -2.02 12.44 -7.64
CA TYR A 170 -2.64 11.85 -6.46
C TYR A 170 -3.93 12.58 -6.07
N TYR A 171 -4.00 13.90 -6.25
CA TYR A 171 -5.17 14.72 -5.94
C TYR A 171 -5.84 15.28 -7.21
N ARG A 172 -6.06 14.41 -8.19
CA ARG A 172 -6.73 14.77 -9.45
C ARG A 172 -8.25 14.81 -9.39
N ALA A 173 -8.83 15.41 -10.43
CA ALA A 173 -10.26 15.38 -10.74
C ALA A 173 -10.80 13.94 -10.92
N PRO A 174 -12.10 13.69 -10.70
CA PRO A 174 -13.14 14.64 -10.32
C PRO A 174 -13.26 14.84 -8.79
N ARG A 175 -12.48 14.12 -7.99
CA ARG A 175 -12.57 14.20 -6.52
C ARG A 175 -12.08 15.53 -5.97
N TYR A 176 -11.03 16.06 -6.58
CA TYR A 176 -10.44 17.34 -6.22
C TYR A 176 -10.59 18.32 -7.39
N SER A 177 -10.95 19.56 -7.09
CA SER A 177 -11.06 20.65 -8.07
C SER A 177 -9.73 21.37 -8.27
N ASN A 178 -8.87 21.33 -7.26
CA ASN A 178 -7.56 21.96 -7.29
C ASN A 178 -6.58 21.19 -6.39
N SER A 179 -5.32 21.13 -6.81
CA SER A 179 -4.19 20.60 -6.05
C SER A 179 -2.94 21.41 -6.38
N THR A 180 -2.24 21.90 -5.37
CA THR A 180 -1.01 22.68 -5.54
C THR A 180 0.06 22.17 -4.60
N TYR A 181 1.25 21.87 -5.12
CA TYR A 181 2.40 21.54 -4.29
C TYR A 181 2.92 22.77 -3.55
N VAL A 182 3.19 22.61 -2.25
CA VAL A 182 3.72 23.67 -1.39
C VAL A 182 5.08 23.22 -0.86
N LYS A 183 6.14 23.93 -1.24
CA LYS A 183 7.50 23.67 -0.78
C LYS A 183 7.77 24.46 0.51
N LEU A 184 8.00 23.75 1.62
CA LEU A 184 8.42 24.33 2.90
C LEU A 184 9.73 23.70 3.36
N GLU A 185 10.66 24.52 3.87
CA GLU A 185 11.94 24.05 4.43
C GLU A 185 11.78 22.98 5.52
N SER A 186 10.76 23.11 6.36
CA SER A 186 10.47 22.13 7.41
C SER A 186 10.03 20.77 6.85
N ASP A 187 9.35 20.75 5.71
CA ASP A 187 8.87 19.53 5.08
C ASP A 187 9.98 18.86 4.26
N LEU A 188 10.84 19.65 3.59
CA LEU A 188 12.04 19.15 2.89
C LEU A 188 12.96 18.40 3.85
N LYS A 189 13.27 19.00 5.02
CA LYS A 189 14.09 18.36 6.06
C LYS A 189 13.52 17.03 6.58
N GLN A 190 12.23 16.79 6.37
CA GLN A 190 11.54 15.56 6.78
C GLN A 190 11.20 14.66 5.59
N CYS A 191 11.64 15.00 4.37
CA CYS A 191 11.25 14.32 3.14
C CYS A 191 9.73 14.17 3.02
N VAL A 192 9.00 15.28 3.09
CA VAL A 192 7.54 15.28 3.03
C VAL A 192 7.05 16.12 1.85
N PHE A 193 6.13 15.55 1.06
CA PHE A 193 5.32 16.30 0.12
C PHE A 193 4.14 16.95 0.83
N ARG A 194 3.91 18.24 0.57
CA ARG A 194 2.71 18.96 0.99
C ARG A 194 1.91 19.38 -0.24
N CYS A 195 0.65 18.94 -0.28
CA CYS A 195 -0.32 19.33 -1.30
C CYS A 195 -1.43 20.14 -0.64
N LEU A 196 -1.66 21.36 -1.13
CA LEU A 196 -2.82 22.17 -0.81
C LEU A 196 -3.94 21.80 -1.77
N VAL A 197 -4.99 21.16 -1.25
CA VAL A 197 -6.05 20.55 -2.08
C VAL A 197 -7.42 21.14 -1.78
N GLU A 198 -8.26 21.21 -2.81
CA GLU A 198 -9.66 21.57 -2.72
C GLU A 198 -10.52 20.39 -3.19
N GLU A 199 -11.43 19.90 -2.34
CA GLU A 199 -12.36 18.83 -2.73
C GLU A 199 -13.54 19.41 -3.51
N THR A 200 -13.93 18.76 -4.61
CA THR A 200 -14.99 19.25 -5.51
C THR A 200 -16.34 19.43 -4.81
N ASN A 201 -16.61 18.62 -3.78
CA ASN A 201 -17.84 18.66 -2.97
C ASN A 201 -17.77 19.65 -1.78
N ARG A 202 -16.63 20.29 -1.55
CA ARG A 202 -16.38 21.25 -0.45
C ARG A 202 -15.69 22.51 -0.99
N ARG A 203 -16.28 23.09 -2.04
CA ARG A 203 -15.77 24.30 -2.69
C ARG A 203 -15.51 25.41 -1.66
N GLY A 204 -14.39 26.10 -1.82
CA GLY A 204 -13.91 27.16 -0.94
C GLY A 204 -13.12 26.69 0.28
N LYS A 205 -12.96 25.37 0.51
CA LYS A 205 -12.21 24.84 1.66
C LYS A 205 -10.93 24.14 1.23
N LEU A 206 -9.83 24.87 1.32
CA LEU A 206 -8.48 24.33 1.13
C LEU A 206 -8.05 23.48 2.33
N GLN A 207 -7.37 22.37 2.04
CA GLN A 207 -6.85 21.43 3.04
C GLN A 207 -5.39 21.10 2.73
N ASN A 208 -4.54 21.17 3.74
CA ASN A 208 -3.17 20.65 3.63
C ASN A 208 -3.21 19.13 3.75
N ARG A 209 -2.60 18.45 2.80
CA ARG A 209 -2.32 17.01 2.84
C ARG A 209 -0.83 16.78 2.76
N THR A 210 -0.32 15.94 3.64
CA THR A 210 1.10 15.57 3.64
C THR A 210 1.26 14.08 3.34
N SER A 211 2.31 13.76 2.60
CA SER A 211 2.74 12.39 2.29
C SER A 211 4.26 12.33 2.45
N PHE A 212 4.79 11.18 2.90
CA PHE A 212 6.23 10.98 2.81
C PHE A 212 6.64 11.01 1.33
N ALA A 213 7.76 11.67 1.03
CA ALA A 213 8.34 11.73 -0.29
C ALA A 213 8.82 10.33 -0.70
N ILE A 214 8.74 10.03 -1.99
CA ILE A 214 9.08 8.71 -2.49
C ILE A 214 10.61 8.60 -2.58
N ASP A 215 11.17 7.42 -2.35
CA ASP A 215 12.60 7.16 -2.43
C ASP A 215 13.21 7.72 -3.73
N GLY A 216 14.31 8.46 -3.62
CA GLY A 216 14.94 9.20 -4.72
C GLY A 216 14.52 10.66 -4.84
N THR A 217 13.50 11.11 -4.09
CA THR A 217 13.13 12.53 -4.07
C THR A 217 14.22 13.35 -3.40
N LEU A 218 14.64 14.45 -4.04
CA LEU A 218 15.57 15.42 -3.44
C LEU A 218 14.92 16.12 -2.25
N CYS A 219 15.50 15.92 -1.06
CA CYS A 219 14.97 16.44 0.20
C CYS A 219 15.80 17.59 0.79
N SER A 220 16.85 18.03 0.08
CA SER A 220 17.61 19.21 0.45
C SER A 220 17.98 20.05 -0.78
N GLU A 221 18.14 21.37 -0.60
CA GLU A 221 18.66 22.25 -1.66
C GLU A 221 20.12 21.94 -2.03
N SER A 222 20.82 21.17 -1.18
CA SER A 222 22.23 20.77 -1.35
C SER A 222 22.43 19.44 -2.06
N GLU A 223 21.37 18.67 -2.29
CA GLU A 223 21.46 17.42 -3.05
C GLU A 223 21.46 17.73 -4.54
N PRO A 224 22.45 17.24 -5.32
CA PRO A 224 22.46 17.44 -6.75
C PRO A 224 21.29 16.68 -7.41
N PRO A 225 20.73 17.22 -8.51
CA PRO A 225 19.71 16.53 -9.30
C PRO A 225 20.24 15.27 -10.00
#